data_AF-A0A1H1V0U0-F1
#
_entry.id   AF-A0A1H1V0U0-F1
#
_cell.length_a   1.000
_cell.length_b   1.000
_cell.length_c   1.000
_cell.angle_alpha   90.00
_cell.angle_beta   90.00
_cell.angle_gamma   90.00
#
_symmetry.space_group_name_H-M   'P 1'
#
loop_
_entity.id
_entity.type
_entity.pdbx_description
1 polymer ?
#
loop_
_entity_poly.entity_id
_entity_poly.type
_entity_poly.pdbx_seq_one_letter_code
_entity_poly.pdbx_strand_id
1 'polypeptide(L)'
;MREGVSHGLDAEQVAVAEAEPDARQIVLAAPGSGKTEVVAARVDALAELHDLDVVDEVLVLSFSRAAVAALRSRLGPRSARPLPTIRTIDSTATMLLDEVAADDWAGLDFDGRIERIRAVLAAGAASESLSLLGHVVVDEVQDLVGIRARFVLDLLRALPEGAGFTLLGDPRQALYDFQLTDATDMTARDFLDEAALLSGRHPVDRVRLLGQYRARSEDARSVASLGATDLDGGEWTQAVEDHLGSVLTMGDVAGVARPVARWPGTTAFLCRTNGDALVVAGVLRELEVTARLRPLVEKQPLETWVARAVSGSTTSITKTDVIDRLTGVVSDPEASWRLLKATERNLRVADRIDIARLTMRVDLGDFPAALGAGPGPVVVSTVHRAKGLEFDNVVVVDPDGMREPDGSSVAYVALTRARDRLVGAGLDRPRFFHYDKTTGRWIVGGHQRWMTAAIELRPDDIAIDPDIEADEIVIGGRVAAAFDRRSSTLGVPVWEVRSAERRIGHTTPAFGELVARRVEAGTVGSRWGWPDLAGGIGVEGVVTGVVRDRAGKPSLAAVPTISGLATFLR
;
A
#
# COMPACT_ATOMS: atom_id res chain seq x y z
N MET A 1 22.17 19.59 32.83
CA MET A 1 22.28 18.78 31.60
C MET A 1 20.88 18.26 31.33
N ARG A 2 20.19 18.82 30.33
CA ARG A 2 18.88 18.31 29.89
C ARG A 2 19.18 17.10 29.02
N GLU A 3 18.73 15.92 29.42
CA GLU A 3 18.81 14.69 28.61
C GLU A 3 17.96 14.92 27.35
N GLY A 4 18.61 15.12 26.21
CA GLY A 4 17.97 15.61 24.98
C GLY A 4 17.26 14.53 24.18
N VAL A 5 16.34 14.98 23.32
CA VAL A 5 15.59 14.26 22.26
C VAL A 5 16.47 13.36 21.36
N SER A 6 17.78 13.59 21.37
CA SER A 6 18.81 13.00 20.49
C SER A 6 19.37 11.63 20.91
N HIS A 7 18.79 10.95 21.91
CA HIS A 7 19.26 9.61 22.28
C HIS A 7 19.07 8.58 21.15
N GLY A 8 20.19 8.14 20.55
CA GLY A 8 20.21 7.09 19.52
C GLY A 8 20.26 7.59 18.08
N LEU A 9 20.34 8.91 17.86
CA LEU A 9 20.51 9.53 16.54
C LEU A 9 21.99 9.74 16.20
N ASP A 10 22.34 9.65 14.92
CA ASP A 10 23.65 10.09 14.40
C ASP A 10 23.73 11.62 14.21
N ALA A 11 24.93 12.13 13.90
CA ALA A 11 25.17 13.57 13.82
C ALA A 11 24.32 14.26 12.74
N GLU A 12 24.14 13.61 11.60
CA GLU A 12 23.33 14.10 10.49
C GLU A 12 21.83 14.13 10.86
N GLN A 13 21.35 13.07 11.53
CA GLN A 13 19.97 13.00 12.04
C GLN A 13 19.70 14.07 13.11
N VAL A 14 20.64 14.29 14.03
CA VAL A 14 20.55 15.37 15.04
C VAL A 14 20.52 16.74 14.37
N ALA A 15 21.36 16.98 13.36
CA ALA A 15 21.40 18.26 12.65
C ALA A 15 20.07 18.60 11.95
N VAL A 16 19.35 17.60 11.44
CA VAL A 16 17.99 17.80 10.90
C VAL A 16 16.98 18.00 12.03
N ALA A 17 17.01 17.14 13.05
CA ALA A 17 16.01 17.15 14.12
C ALA A 17 16.04 18.46 14.92
N GLU A 18 17.22 18.94 15.32
CA GLU A 18 17.42 20.09 16.21
C GLU A 18 17.60 21.43 15.47
N ALA A 19 17.32 21.51 14.16
CA ALA A 19 17.38 22.76 13.41
C ALA A 19 16.37 23.81 13.96
N GLU A 20 16.56 25.10 13.66
CA GLU A 20 15.59 26.13 14.09
C GLU A 20 14.20 25.90 13.44
N PRO A 21 13.10 26.36 14.05
CA PRO A 21 11.74 26.16 13.50
C PRO A 21 11.53 26.77 12.12
N ASP A 22 12.21 27.87 11.83
CA ASP A 22 12.17 28.57 10.53
C ASP A 22 13.10 27.95 9.47
N ALA A 23 13.89 26.93 9.84
CA ALA A 23 14.81 26.27 8.94
C ALA A 23 14.09 25.62 7.76
N ARG A 24 14.68 25.76 6.58
CA ARG A 24 14.19 25.18 5.32
C ARG A 24 15.20 24.15 4.87
N GLN A 25 14.81 22.89 4.83
CA GLN A 25 15.75 21.78 4.63
C GLN A 25 15.21 20.77 3.63
N ILE A 26 16.08 20.31 2.74
CA ILE A 26 15.89 19.14 1.88
C ILE A 26 16.80 18.04 2.40
N VAL A 27 16.21 16.96 2.87
CA VAL A 27 16.88 15.84 3.52
C VAL A 27 16.86 14.64 2.57
N LEU A 28 18.01 14.38 1.96
CA LEU A 28 18.22 13.21 1.10
C LEU A 28 18.54 12.00 1.98
N ALA A 29 17.67 10.99 1.93
CA ALA A 29 17.67 9.93 2.92
C ALA A 29 17.49 8.55 2.27
N ALA A 30 18.61 7.85 2.12
CA ALA A 30 18.68 6.50 1.55
C ALA A 30 17.78 5.48 2.32
N PRO A 31 17.43 4.33 1.72
CA PRO A 31 16.63 3.32 2.40
C PRO A 31 17.38 2.80 3.64
N GLY A 32 16.70 2.85 4.78
CA GLY A 32 17.29 2.42 6.05
C GLY A 32 18.09 3.49 6.80
N SER A 33 18.11 4.74 6.34
CA SER A 33 18.80 5.85 7.01
C SER A 33 18.07 6.44 8.23
N GLY A 34 16.93 5.86 8.61
CA GLY A 34 16.15 6.33 9.77
C GLY A 34 15.21 7.50 9.48
N LYS A 35 14.76 7.73 8.23
CA LYS A 35 13.81 8.80 7.85
C LYS A 35 12.70 9.07 8.88
N THR A 36 11.96 8.02 9.25
CA THR A 36 10.85 8.18 10.19
C THR A 36 11.30 8.51 11.61
N GLU A 37 12.47 8.01 12.01
CA GLU A 37 13.06 8.36 13.31
C GLU A 37 13.44 9.85 13.32
N VAL A 38 13.96 10.38 12.21
CA VAL A 38 14.22 11.82 12.04
C VAL A 38 12.95 12.64 12.04
N VAL A 39 11.89 12.21 11.36
CA VAL A 39 10.58 12.89 11.42
C VAL A 39 10.08 12.95 12.87
N ALA A 40 10.21 11.87 13.63
CA ALA A 40 9.83 11.84 15.03
C ALA A 40 10.66 12.79 15.88
N ALA A 41 11.99 12.66 15.81
CA ALA A 41 12.89 13.53 16.53
C ALA A 41 12.71 15.01 16.18
N ARG A 42 12.40 15.33 14.91
CA ARG A 42 12.11 16.69 14.46
C ARG A 42 10.85 17.26 15.11
N VAL A 43 9.76 16.49 15.13
CA VAL A 43 8.52 16.88 15.81
C VAL A 43 8.75 17.07 17.30
N ASP A 44 9.46 16.13 17.94
CA ASP A 44 9.78 16.19 19.37
C ASP A 44 10.65 17.42 19.69
N ALA A 45 11.67 17.71 18.88
CA ALA A 45 12.54 18.87 19.03
C ALA A 45 11.79 20.22 18.85
N LEU A 46 10.90 20.33 17.85
CA LEU A 46 10.05 21.50 17.67
C LEU A 46 9.19 21.79 18.92
N ALA A 47 8.67 20.73 19.55
CA ALA A 47 7.88 20.85 20.77
C ALA A 47 8.72 21.14 22.03
N GLU A 48 9.87 20.49 22.18
CA GLU A 48 10.66 20.50 23.43
C GLU A 48 11.71 21.62 23.48
N LEU A 49 12.34 21.92 22.35
CA LEU A 49 13.40 22.92 22.26
C LEU A 49 12.85 24.30 21.89
N HIS A 50 11.75 24.33 21.14
CA HIS A 50 11.22 25.57 20.56
C HIS A 50 9.79 25.92 21.01
N ASP A 51 9.16 25.07 21.83
CA ASP A 51 7.84 25.30 22.44
C ASP A 51 6.70 25.52 21.43
N LEU A 52 6.79 24.94 20.22
CA LEU A 52 5.70 24.95 19.25
C LEU A 52 4.55 24.05 19.72
N ASP A 53 3.31 24.50 19.52
CA ASP A 53 2.14 23.65 19.62
C ASP A 53 2.08 22.72 18.40
N VAL A 54 2.49 21.48 18.59
CA VAL A 54 2.53 20.49 17.50
C VAL A 54 1.17 20.21 16.86
N VAL A 55 0.06 20.45 17.57
CA VAL A 55 -1.29 20.17 17.03
C VAL A 55 -1.66 21.16 15.95
N ASP A 56 -1.41 22.44 16.22
CA ASP A 56 -1.86 23.57 15.40
C ASP A 56 -0.74 24.17 14.54
N GLU A 57 0.52 24.13 15.01
CA GLU A 57 1.66 24.78 14.36
C GLU A 57 2.55 23.81 13.55
N VAL A 58 2.36 22.49 13.67
CA VAL A 58 3.16 21.47 12.95
C VAL A 58 2.30 20.56 12.08
N LEU A 59 2.57 20.59 10.78
CA LEU A 59 1.90 19.75 9.78
C LEU A 59 2.86 18.72 9.21
N VAL A 60 2.51 17.44 9.32
CA VAL A 60 3.24 16.33 8.69
C VAL A 60 2.44 15.78 7.52
N LEU A 61 2.98 15.93 6.32
CA LEU A 61 2.40 15.46 5.06
C LEU A 61 3.04 14.14 4.63
N SER A 62 2.21 13.24 4.12
CA SER A 62 2.66 12.01 3.46
C SER A 62 1.78 11.66 2.27
N PHE A 63 2.31 10.88 1.32
CA PHE A 63 1.59 10.54 0.09
C PHE A 63 0.45 9.53 0.33
N SER A 64 0.62 8.58 1.25
CA SER A 64 -0.34 7.47 1.44
C SER A 64 -0.91 7.40 2.84
N ARG A 65 -2.12 6.86 2.96
CA ARG A 65 -2.77 6.58 4.26
C ARG A 65 -1.96 5.57 5.08
N ALA A 66 -1.31 4.62 4.41
CA ALA A 66 -0.44 3.64 5.06
C ALA A 66 0.77 4.32 5.72
N ALA A 67 1.40 5.27 5.04
CA ALA A 67 2.50 6.05 5.59
C ALA A 67 2.05 6.94 6.75
N VAL A 68 0.90 7.62 6.63
CA VAL A 68 0.29 8.36 7.76
C VAL A 68 0.08 7.45 8.98
N ALA A 69 -0.47 6.26 8.77
CA ALA A 69 -0.71 5.32 9.87
C ALA A 69 0.59 4.77 10.47
N ALA A 70 1.61 4.53 9.65
CA ALA A 70 2.94 4.12 10.10
C ALA A 70 3.61 5.22 10.94
N LEU A 71 3.53 6.49 10.51
CA LEU A 71 4.01 7.64 11.27
C LEU A 71 3.30 7.75 12.62
N ARG A 72 1.96 7.72 12.64
CA ARG A 72 1.18 7.75 13.90
C ARG A 72 1.53 6.61 14.84
N SER A 73 1.72 5.40 14.32
CA SER A 73 2.10 4.23 15.12
C SER A 73 3.48 4.38 15.77
N ARG A 74 4.42 5.05 15.08
CA ARG A 74 5.78 5.27 15.60
C ARG A 74 5.87 6.47 16.54
N LEU A 75 5.12 7.54 16.27
CA LEU A 75 5.07 8.74 17.10
C LEU A 75 4.26 8.54 18.39
N GLY A 76 3.16 7.77 18.32
CA GLY A 76 2.23 7.58 19.44
C GLY A 76 2.89 7.09 20.74
N PRO A 77 3.67 6.00 20.73
CA PRO A 77 4.32 5.48 21.93
C PRO A 77 5.43 6.38 22.51
N ARG A 78 5.95 7.32 21.71
CA ARG A 78 7.08 8.20 22.10
C ARG A 78 6.61 9.44 22.84
N SER A 79 5.40 9.90 22.56
CA SER A 79 4.91 11.18 23.05
C SER A 79 3.98 11.02 24.24
N ALA A 80 4.31 11.68 25.35
CA ALA A 80 3.37 11.95 26.43
C ALA A 80 2.38 13.09 26.10
N ARG A 81 2.56 13.73 24.92
CA ARG A 81 1.81 14.90 24.43
C ARG A 81 0.89 14.51 23.25
N PRO A 82 0.00 15.42 22.82
CA PRO A 82 -0.76 15.23 21.60
C PRO A 82 0.16 15.02 20.39
N LEU A 83 -0.29 14.20 19.44
CA LEU A 83 0.41 14.01 18.17
C LEU A 83 0.23 15.23 17.26
N PRO A 84 1.21 15.54 16.39
CA PRO A 84 1.02 16.58 15.39
C PRO A 84 -0.08 16.23 14.40
N THR A 85 -0.52 17.22 13.63
CA THR A 85 -1.43 17.00 12.53
C THR A 85 -0.73 16.23 11.40
N ILE A 86 -0.97 14.92 11.33
CA ILE A 86 -0.42 14.04 10.27
C ILE A 86 -1.52 13.73 9.26
N ARG A 87 -1.32 14.12 8.00
CA ARG A 87 -2.33 14.05 6.94
C ARG A 87 -1.74 13.60 5.61
N THR A 88 -2.61 13.02 4.77
CA THR A 88 -2.28 12.81 3.35
C THR A 88 -2.43 14.12 2.58
N ILE A 89 -1.71 14.28 1.47
CA ILE A 89 -1.78 15.48 0.62
C ILE A 89 -3.21 15.79 0.19
N ASP A 90 -3.93 14.81 -0.36
CA ASP A 90 -5.34 14.97 -0.79
C ASP A 90 -6.27 15.34 0.37
N SER A 91 -6.01 14.80 1.57
CA SER A 91 -6.79 15.17 2.75
C SER A 91 -6.51 16.60 3.19
N THR A 92 -5.26 17.07 3.10
CA THR A 92 -4.89 18.45 3.43
C THR A 92 -5.51 19.42 2.43
N ALA A 93 -5.48 19.11 1.13
CA ALA A 93 -6.16 19.89 0.10
C ALA A 93 -7.67 20.02 0.38
N THR A 94 -8.32 18.91 0.73
CA THR A 94 -9.74 18.90 1.10
C THR A 94 -10.01 19.78 2.33
N MET A 95 -9.19 19.68 3.37
CA MET A 95 -9.34 20.48 4.60
C MET A 95 -9.17 21.98 4.32
N LEU A 96 -8.18 22.36 3.52
CA LEU A 96 -8.00 23.76 3.15
C LEU A 96 -9.17 24.26 2.28
N LEU A 97 -9.69 23.44 1.36
CA LEU A 97 -10.88 23.81 0.59
C LEU A 97 -12.11 24.03 1.47
N ASP A 98 -12.35 23.18 2.47
CA ASP A 98 -13.44 23.36 3.45
C ASP A 98 -13.34 24.73 4.15
N GLU A 99 -12.13 25.28 4.27
CA GLU A 99 -11.86 26.53 4.97
C GLU A 99 -11.92 27.77 4.05
N VAL A 100 -11.34 27.68 2.86
CA VAL A 100 -11.13 28.86 1.99
C VAL A 100 -12.01 28.93 0.74
N ALA A 101 -12.67 27.84 0.36
CA ALA A 101 -13.52 27.84 -0.84
C ALA A 101 -14.87 28.52 -0.56
N ALA A 102 -15.22 29.49 -1.41
CA ALA A 102 -16.51 30.18 -1.34
C ALA A 102 -17.63 29.44 -2.11
N ASP A 103 -17.25 28.50 -2.97
CA ASP A 103 -18.10 27.72 -3.88
C ASP A 103 -18.18 26.24 -3.48
N ASP A 104 -19.25 25.56 -3.91
CA ASP A 104 -19.41 24.13 -3.69
C ASP A 104 -18.45 23.33 -4.58
N TRP A 105 -17.65 22.49 -3.94
CA TRP A 105 -16.66 21.60 -4.57
C TRP A 105 -16.95 20.11 -4.31
N ALA A 106 -18.07 19.78 -3.64
CA ALA A 106 -18.36 18.40 -3.22
C ALA A 106 -18.41 17.39 -4.38
N GLY A 107 -18.78 17.87 -5.58
CA GLY A 107 -18.82 17.07 -6.82
C GLY A 107 -17.47 16.81 -7.49
N LEU A 108 -16.39 17.46 -7.04
CA LEU A 108 -15.05 17.27 -7.61
C LEU A 108 -14.42 15.96 -7.10
N ASP A 109 -13.72 15.28 -8.01
CA ASP A 109 -12.82 14.19 -7.67
C ASP A 109 -11.54 14.72 -6.98
N PHE A 110 -10.64 13.82 -6.59
CA PHE A 110 -9.43 14.21 -5.85
C PHE A 110 -8.56 15.19 -6.63
N ASP A 111 -8.36 14.95 -7.93
CA ASP A 111 -7.50 15.80 -8.77
C ASP A 111 -8.15 17.18 -8.99
N GLY A 112 -9.47 17.23 -9.20
CA GLY A 112 -10.22 18.48 -9.30
C GLY A 112 -10.17 19.31 -8.02
N ARG A 113 -10.20 18.66 -6.84
CA ARG A 113 -10.01 19.35 -5.55
C ARG A 113 -8.60 19.94 -5.44
N ILE A 114 -7.57 19.19 -5.83
CA ILE A 114 -6.18 19.68 -5.82
C ILE A 114 -6.05 20.91 -6.72
N GLU A 115 -6.58 20.89 -7.94
CA GLU A 115 -6.52 22.05 -8.82
C GLU A 115 -7.31 23.25 -8.28
N ARG A 116 -8.47 23.00 -7.66
CA ARG A 116 -9.27 24.08 -7.06
C ARG A 116 -8.52 24.77 -5.93
N ILE A 117 -7.92 24.02 -5.01
CA ILE A 117 -7.22 24.65 -3.87
C ILE A 117 -6.02 25.44 -4.33
N ARG A 118 -5.28 24.95 -5.34
CA ARG A 118 -4.17 25.69 -5.94
C ARG A 118 -4.62 27.03 -6.51
N ALA A 119 -5.74 27.06 -7.23
CA ALA A 119 -6.30 28.30 -7.76
C ALA A 119 -6.72 29.28 -6.65
N VAL A 120 -7.28 28.77 -5.55
CA VAL A 120 -7.70 29.59 -4.40
C VAL A 120 -6.50 30.15 -3.63
N LEU A 121 -5.45 29.35 -3.40
CA LEU A 121 -4.20 29.80 -2.80
C LEU A 121 -3.47 30.83 -3.68
N ALA A 122 -3.41 30.60 -4.99
CA ALA A 122 -2.82 31.54 -5.93
C ALA A 122 -3.56 32.89 -5.99
N ALA A 123 -4.86 32.90 -5.69
CA ALA A 123 -5.66 34.12 -5.55
C ALA A 123 -5.45 34.87 -4.22
N GLY A 124 -4.60 34.33 -3.32
CA GLY A 124 -4.26 34.95 -2.03
C GLY A 124 -5.31 34.74 -0.94
N ALA A 125 -6.13 33.69 -1.03
CA ALA A 125 -7.08 33.37 0.03
C ALA A 125 -6.34 33.07 1.35
N ALA A 126 -6.77 33.73 2.42
CA ALA A 126 -6.22 33.51 3.75
C ALA A 126 -6.81 32.23 4.35
N SER A 127 -5.94 31.30 4.72
CA SER A 127 -6.29 30.16 5.56
C SER A 127 -5.77 30.42 6.97
N GLU A 128 -6.68 30.38 7.94
CA GLU A 128 -6.40 30.30 9.38
C GLU A 128 -5.45 29.13 9.68
N SER A 129 -5.77 27.92 9.18
CA SER A 129 -4.92 26.73 9.40
C SER A 129 -3.49 26.92 8.88
N LEU A 130 -3.30 27.48 7.68
CA LEU A 130 -1.97 27.76 7.15
C LEU A 130 -1.25 28.88 7.91
N SER A 131 -2.00 29.89 8.38
CA SER A 131 -1.43 31.04 9.09
C SER A 131 -0.84 30.70 10.45
N LEU A 132 -1.30 29.60 11.07
CA LEU A 132 -0.81 29.09 12.34
C LEU A 132 0.44 28.21 12.20
N LEU A 133 0.78 27.74 11.01
CA LEU A 133 1.90 26.81 10.84
C LEU A 133 3.24 27.47 11.13
N GLY A 134 3.98 26.91 12.08
CA GLY A 134 5.39 27.21 12.33
C GLY A 134 6.33 26.27 11.56
N HIS A 135 5.91 25.04 11.24
CA HIS A 135 6.74 24.12 10.47
C HIS A 135 5.95 23.07 9.67
N VAL A 136 6.41 22.75 8.46
CA VAL A 136 5.87 21.66 7.64
C VAL A 136 6.90 20.56 7.40
N VAL A 137 6.57 19.32 7.74
CA VAL A 137 7.35 18.15 7.38
C VAL A 137 6.67 17.42 6.23
N VAL A 138 7.40 17.13 5.16
CA VAL A 138 6.89 16.33 4.04
C VAL A 138 7.73 15.07 3.91
N ASP A 139 7.12 13.92 4.15
CA ASP A 139 7.76 12.61 4.01
C ASP A 139 7.52 12.02 2.62
N GLU A 140 8.45 11.17 2.18
CA GLU A 140 8.46 10.47 0.90
C GLU A 140 8.36 11.42 -0.32
N VAL A 141 9.13 12.51 -0.34
CA VAL A 141 9.08 13.51 -1.43
C VAL A 141 9.36 12.95 -2.83
N GLN A 142 9.99 11.78 -2.93
CA GLN A 142 10.15 11.10 -4.22
C GLN A 142 8.84 10.58 -4.83
N ASP A 143 7.74 10.58 -4.07
CA ASP A 143 6.39 10.22 -4.53
C ASP A 143 5.56 11.45 -4.91
N LEU A 144 6.11 12.66 -4.74
CA LEU A 144 5.48 13.91 -5.15
C LEU A 144 5.69 14.13 -6.65
N VAL A 145 4.65 13.85 -7.43
CA VAL A 145 4.63 14.10 -8.87
C VAL A 145 3.36 14.86 -9.29
N GLY A 146 3.39 15.46 -10.47
CA GLY A 146 2.25 16.09 -11.13
C GLY A 146 1.58 17.19 -10.29
N ILE A 147 0.25 17.20 -10.25
CA ILE A 147 -0.54 18.23 -9.57
C ILE A 147 -0.34 18.26 -8.05
N ARG A 148 -0.01 17.12 -7.43
CA ARG A 148 0.23 17.01 -5.98
C ARG A 148 1.55 17.67 -5.61
N ALA A 149 2.60 17.48 -6.41
CA ALA A 149 3.87 18.21 -6.26
C ALA A 149 3.67 19.73 -6.38
N ARG A 150 2.92 20.16 -7.41
CA ARG A 150 2.59 21.59 -7.60
C ARG A 150 1.82 22.17 -6.42
N PHE A 151 0.83 21.44 -5.90
CA PHE A 151 0.08 21.87 -4.71
C PHE A 151 0.97 22.00 -3.48
N VAL A 152 1.86 21.04 -3.23
CA VAL A 152 2.80 21.14 -2.09
C VAL A 152 3.69 22.36 -2.25
N LEU A 153 4.20 22.68 -3.45
CA LEU A 153 4.96 23.93 -3.67
C LEU A 153 4.13 25.17 -3.38
N ASP A 154 2.87 25.21 -3.83
CA ASP A 154 1.96 26.34 -3.59
C ASP A 154 1.69 26.51 -2.07
N LEU A 155 1.57 25.40 -1.33
CA LEU A 155 1.48 25.41 0.13
C LEU A 155 2.76 25.95 0.78
N LEU A 156 3.94 25.45 0.38
CA LEU A 156 5.23 25.91 0.93
C LEU A 156 5.49 27.39 0.66
N ARG A 157 5.04 27.92 -0.49
CA ARG A 157 5.09 29.35 -0.83
C ARG A 157 4.15 30.20 0.01
N ALA A 158 3.03 29.63 0.45
CA ALA A 158 2.01 30.30 1.25
C ALA A 158 2.30 30.26 2.77
N LEU A 159 3.38 29.62 3.19
CA LEU A 159 3.76 29.55 4.61
C LEU A 159 4.07 30.94 5.20
N PRO A 160 3.78 31.18 6.49
CA PRO A 160 4.17 32.40 7.18
C PRO A 160 5.68 32.69 7.07
N GLU A 161 6.08 33.97 7.16
CA GLU A 161 7.50 34.36 6.98
C GLU A 161 8.45 33.66 7.96
N GLY A 162 8.00 33.39 9.20
CA GLY A 162 8.78 32.70 10.23
C GLY A 162 8.65 31.17 10.23
N ALA A 163 7.98 30.59 9.24
CA ALA A 163 7.76 29.16 9.17
C ALA A 163 8.81 28.44 8.30
N GLY A 164 9.24 27.28 8.78
CA GLY A 164 10.20 26.42 8.10
C GLY A 164 9.55 25.20 7.43
N PHE A 165 10.37 24.43 6.74
CA PHE A 165 9.96 23.13 6.22
C PHE A 165 11.10 22.11 6.21
N THR A 166 10.75 20.83 6.33
CA THR A 166 11.66 19.70 6.16
C THR A 166 11.11 18.76 5.10
N LEU A 167 11.79 18.65 3.97
CA LEU A 167 11.44 17.76 2.86
C LEU A 167 12.30 16.50 2.91
N LEU A 168 11.73 15.35 3.29
CA LEU A 168 12.47 14.08 3.43
C LEU A 168 12.14 13.10 2.31
N GLY A 169 13.16 12.49 1.72
CA GLY A 169 12.95 11.38 0.79
C GLY A 169 14.20 10.90 0.10
N ASP A 170 14.00 9.97 -0.82
CA ASP A 170 15.06 9.38 -1.65
C ASP A 170 14.69 9.49 -3.13
N PRO A 171 15.24 10.45 -3.88
CA PRO A 171 14.98 10.60 -5.31
C PRO A 171 15.27 9.32 -6.11
N ARG A 172 16.19 8.46 -5.63
CA ARG A 172 16.53 7.18 -6.27
C ARG A 172 15.44 6.11 -6.08
N GLN A 173 14.45 6.35 -5.22
CA GLN A 173 13.27 5.51 -5.06
C GLN A 173 12.02 6.09 -5.74
N ALA A 174 12.15 7.11 -6.62
CA ALA A 174 11.02 7.61 -7.40
C ALA A 174 10.50 6.51 -8.33
N LEU A 175 9.30 6.01 -8.04
CA LEU A 175 8.64 4.94 -8.80
C LEU A 175 7.35 5.41 -9.49
N TYR A 176 6.85 6.61 -9.22
CA TYR A 176 5.55 7.07 -9.74
C TYR A 176 5.66 8.03 -10.94
N ASP A 177 6.87 8.29 -11.45
CA ASP A 177 7.06 9.14 -12.63
C ASP A 177 6.33 8.58 -13.88
N PHE A 178 6.08 7.26 -13.94
CA PHE A 178 5.28 6.65 -15.02
C PHE A 178 3.80 7.07 -15.01
N GLN A 179 3.28 7.60 -13.89
CA GLN A 179 1.90 8.07 -13.80
C GLN A 179 1.70 9.41 -14.51
N LEU A 180 2.79 10.09 -14.86
CA LEU A 180 2.75 11.33 -15.61
C LEU A 180 2.27 11.04 -17.03
N THR A 181 1.14 11.63 -17.40
CA THR A 181 0.56 11.47 -18.73
C THR A 181 1.09 12.50 -19.71
N ASP A 182 1.51 13.66 -19.20
CA ASP A 182 2.07 14.74 -20.00
C ASP A 182 3.56 14.94 -19.73
N ALA A 183 4.36 15.13 -20.78
CA ALA A 183 5.80 15.37 -20.67
C ALA A 183 6.15 16.68 -19.91
N THR A 184 5.17 17.53 -19.66
CA THR A 184 5.29 18.78 -18.88
C THR A 184 4.87 18.60 -17.41
N ASP A 185 4.52 17.39 -17.01
CA ASP A 185 4.22 17.12 -15.61
C ASP A 185 5.46 17.19 -14.73
N MET A 186 5.27 17.74 -13.55
CA MET A 186 6.34 17.93 -12.58
C MET A 186 6.79 16.58 -12.04
N THR A 187 8.05 16.23 -12.28
CA THR A 187 8.66 15.05 -11.67
C THR A 187 9.03 15.34 -10.20
N ALA A 188 9.35 14.30 -9.43
CA ALA A 188 9.85 14.49 -8.07
C ALA A 188 11.19 15.26 -8.05
N ARG A 189 11.98 15.17 -9.13
CA ARG A 189 13.22 15.93 -9.27
C ARG A 189 12.93 17.42 -9.50
N ASP A 190 12.01 17.74 -10.41
CA ASP A 190 11.60 19.13 -10.66
C ASP A 190 11.03 19.77 -9.40
N PHE A 191 10.25 19.01 -8.62
CA PHE A 191 9.76 19.45 -7.32
C PHE A 191 10.89 19.84 -6.37
N LEU A 192 11.93 18.99 -6.23
CA LEU A 192 13.07 19.27 -5.35
C LEU A 192 13.90 20.46 -5.82
N ASP A 193 14.06 20.62 -7.13
CA ASP A 193 14.78 21.76 -7.72
C ASP A 193 14.01 23.07 -7.49
N GLU A 194 12.69 23.08 -7.69
CA GLU A 194 11.82 24.22 -7.37
C GLU A 194 11.78 24.53 -5.87
N ALA A 195 11.69 23.50 -5.02
CA ALA A 195 11.70 23.66 -3.57
C ALA A 195 13.02 24.25 -3.06
N ALA A 196 14.16 23.92 -3.69
CA ALA A 196 15.46 24.50 -3.36
C ALA A 196 15.54 26.00 -3.64
N LEU A 197 14.68 26.53 -4.53
CA LEU A 197 14.58 27.96 -4.83
C LEU A 197 13.68 28.72 -3.84
N LEU A 198 12.98 28.03 -2.92
CA LEU A 198 12.13 28.64 -1.89
C LEU A 198 12.95 29.20 -0.73
N SER A 199 14.05 29.89 -1.02
CA SER A 199 14.96 30.41 0.01
C SER A 199 14.41 31.62 0.76
N GLY A 200 13.45 32.39 0.25
CA GLY A 200 12.90 33.54 1.00
C GLY A 200 13.98 34.39 1.71
N ARG A 201 13.91 34.47 3.06
CA ARG A 201 14.97 35.01 3.95
C ARG A 201 15.93 33.96 4.54
N HIS A 202 15.63 32.66 4.40
CA HIS A 202 16.37 31.54 5.01
C HIS A 202 16.85 30.57 3.92
N PRO A 203 18.18 30.34 3.77
CA PRO A 203 18.67 29.42 2.75
C PRO A 203 18.03 28.03 2.91
N VAL A 204 17.82 27.34 1.79
CA VAL A 204 17.36 25.95 1.81
C VAL A 204 18.58 25.05 1.93
N ASP A 205 18.79 24.47 3.11
CA ASP A 205 19.90 23.57 3.37
C ASP A 205 19.64 22.19 2.77
N ARG A 206 20.68 21.59 2.18
CA ARG A 206 20.65 20.21 1.72
C ARG A 206 21.43 19.34 2.70
N VAL A 207 20.72 18.44 3.37
CA VAL A 207 21.31 17.49 4.34
C VAL A 207 21.19 16.08 3.77
N ARG A 208 22.21 15.25 3.95
CA ARG A 208 22.18 13.85 3.53
C ARG A 208 22.32 12.95 4.75
N LEU A 209 21.40 12.00 4.90
CA LEU A 209 21.50 10.98 5.94
C LEU A 209 22.34 9.81 5.42
N LEU A 210 23.48 9.57 6.07
CA LEU A 210 24.48 8.58 5.65
C LEU A 210 24.36 7.24 6.39
N GLY A 211 23.67 7.21 7.54
CA GLY A 211 23.52 6.02 8.36
C GLY A 211 22.78 4.87 7.67
N GLN A 212 23.03 3.64 8.13
CA GLN A 212 22.32 2.43 7.69
C GLN A 212 21.94 1.55 8.90
N TYR A 213 20.64 1.55 9.20
CA TYR A 213 20.07 0.90 10.40
C TYR A 213 19.13 -0.28 10.07
N ARG A 214 18.83 -0.51 8.79
CA ARG A 214 17.92 -1.55 8.31
C ARG A 214 18.66 -2.79 7.81
N ALA A 215 19.68 -2.60 6.97
CA ALA A 215 20.39 -3.68 6.31
C ALA A 215 21.37 -4.39 7.27
N ARG A 216 21.23 -5.71 7.40
CA ARG A 216 22.00 -6.56 8.32
C ARG A 216 23.07 -7.40 7.62
N SER A 217 22.89 -7.75 6.35
CA SER A 217 23.90 -8.45 5.55
C SER A 217 24.80 -7.49 4.77
N GLU A 218 25.94 -7.99 4.31
CA GLU A 218 26.87 -7.24 3.46
C GLU A 218 26.22 -6.85 2.13
N ASP A 219 25.57 -7.80 1.45
CA ASP A 219 24.85 -7.56 0.18
C ASP A 219 23.75 -6.50 0.32
N ALA A 220 22.96 -6.56 1.40
CA ALA A 220 21.92 -5.56 1.63
C ALA A 220 22.51 -4.17 1.92
N ARG A 221 23.63 -4.10 2.66
CA ARG A 221 24.32 -2.84 2.96
C ARG A 221 24.97 -2.24 1.72
N SER A 222 25.60 -3.06 0.88
CA SER A 222 26.28 -2.57 -0.33
C SER A 222 25.29 -1.88 -1.27
N VAL A 223 24.14 -2.50 -1.52
CA VAL A 223 23.10 -1.88 -2.34
C VAL A 223 22.57 -0.60 -1.69
N ALA A 224 22.22 -0.64 -0.40
CA ALA A 224 21.63 0.51 0.26
C ALA A 224 22.57 1.73 0.32
N SER A 225 23.88 1.51 0.29
CA SER A 225 24.89 2.58 0.24
C SER A 225 24.85 3.40 -1.06
N LEU A 226 24.29 2.85 -2.15
CA LEU A 226 24.14 3.58 -3.42
C LEU A 226 23.27 4.83 -3.29
N GLY A 227 22.25 4.82 -2.43
CA GLY A 227 21.41 6.00 -2.18
C GLY A 227 22.10 7.08 -1.38
N ALA A 228 23.08 6.72 -0.56
CA ALA A 228 23.89 7.67 0.21
C ALA A 228 25.07 8.21 -0.60
N THR A 229 25.45 7.54 -1.70
CA THR A 229 26.58 7.95 -2.54
C THR A 229 26.17 9.08 -3.49
N ASP A 230 27.09 10.03 -3.70
CA ASP A 230 26.91 11.12 -4.65
C ASP A 230 27.37 10.69 -6.04
N LEU A 231 26.60 9.81 -6.67
CA LEU A 231 26.81 9.37 -8.05
C LEU A 231 25.96 10.20 -9.00
N ASP A 232 26.47 10.44 -10.21
CA ASP A 232 25.63 11.00 -11.26
C ASP A 232 24.53 10.01 -11.71
N GLY A 233 23.69 10.42 -12.68
CA GLY A 233 22.58 9.58 -13.16
C GLY A 233 23.04 8.27 -13.81
N GLY A 234 24.11 8.33 -14.61
CA GLY A 234 24.64 7.20 -15.38
C GLY A 234 25.45 6.24 -14.52
N GLU A 235 26.35 6.77 -13.68
CA GLU A 235 27.15 5.98 -12.74
C GLU A 235 26.28 5.20 -11.76
N TRP A 236 25.24 5.85 -11.22
CA TRP A 236 24.29 5.18 -10.33
C TRP A 236 23.51 4.08 -11.04
N THR A 237 23.11 4.32 -12.29
CA THR A 237 22.40 3.32 -13.10
C THR A 237 23.28 2.08 -13.30
N GLN A 238 24.54 2.27 -13.71
CA GLN A 238 25.48 1.18 -13.87
C GLN A 238 25.70 0.42 -12.55
N ALA A 239 25.87 1.13 -11.43
CA ALA A 239 26.08 0.50 -10.14
C ALA A 239 24.88 -0.37 -9.70
N VAL A 240 23.65 0.09 -9.96
CA VAL A 240 22.44 -0.72 -9.69
C VAL A 240 22.39 -1.95 -10.59
N GLU A 241 22.71 -1.83 -11.87
CA GLU A 241 22.75 -2.96 -12.81
C GLU A 241 23.81 -4.00 -12.42
N ASP A 242 24.99 -3.55 -11.99
CA ASP A 242 26.07 -4.42 -11.51
C ASP A 242 25.63 -5.18 -10.24
N HIS A 243 24.97 -4.50 -9.30
CA HIS A 243 24.38 -5.15 -8.13
C HIS A 243 23.29 -6.15 -8.52
N LEU A 244 22.39 -5.79 -9.42
CA LEU A 244 21.34 -6.68 -9.90
C LEU A 244 21.92 -7.91 -10.62
N GLY A 245 23.03 -7.76 -11.35
CA GLY A 245 23.74 -8.85 -12.01
C GLY A 245 24.60 -9.73 -11.10
N SER A 246 24.97 -9.24 -9.92
CA SER A 246 25.65 -10.03 -8.90
C SER A 246 24.70 -10.79 -7.96
N VAL A 247 23.38 -10.51 -8.02
CA VAL A 247 22.38 -11.27 -7.26
C VAL A 247 22.44 -12.75 -7.66
N LEU A 248 22.66 -13.62 -6.67
CA LEU A 248 22.67 -15.06 -6.87
C LEU A 248 21.29 -15.57 -7.28
N THR A 249 21.14 -16.02 -8.53
CA THR A 249 19.90 -16.63 -9.03
C THR A 249 19.82 -18.11 -8.65
N MET A 250 18.80 -18.48 -7.87
CA MET A 250 18.55 -19.86 -7.41
C MET A 250 17.58 -20.61 -8.33
N GLY A 251 17.90 -20.67 -9.63
CA GLY A 251 17.03 -21.29 -10.63
C GLY A 251 15.76 -20.46 -10.87
N ASP A 252 14.62 -21.12 -11.01
CA ASP A 252 13.31 -20.50 -11.21
C ASP A 252 12.54 -20.33 -9.88
N VAL A 253 11.36 -19.72 -9.95
CA VAL A 253 10.46 -19.55 -8.80
C VAL A 253 10.15 -20.89 -8.11
N ALA A 254 9.99 -21.98 -8.88
CA ALA A 254 9.73 -23.31 -8.32
C ALA A 254 10.94 -23.85 -7.52
N GLY A 255 12.15 -23.60 -8.01
CA GLY A 255 13.41 -23.95 -7.36
C GLY A 255 13.61 -23.25 -6.02
N VAL A 256 13.29 -21.97 -5.92
CA VAL A 256 13.44 -21.17 -4.69
C VAL A 256 12.27 -21.33 -3.72
N ALA A 257 11.07 -21.69 -4.18
CA ALA A 257 9.86 -21.84 -3.35
C ALA A 257 10.06 -22.81 -2.18
N ARG A 258 10.74 -23.94 -2.42
CA ARG A 258 10.98 -24.97 -1.39
C ARG A 258 11.95 -24.51 -0.29
N PRO A 259 13.13 -23.91 -0.63
CA PRO A 259 14.00 -23.29 0.37
C PRO A 259 13.32 -22.20 1.21
N VAL A 260 12.46 -21.37 0.62
CA VAL A 260 11.82 -20.23 1.30
C VAL A 260 11.06 -20.65 2.56
N ALA A 261 10.40 -21.81 2.54
CA ALA A 261 9.67 -22.32 3.71
C ALA A 261 10.57 -22.56 4.95
N ARG A 262 11.89 -22.62 4.78
CA ARG A 262 12.87 -22.84 5.85
C ARG A 262 13.60 -21.56 6.27
N TRP A 263 13.40 -20.45 5.56
CA TRP A 263 14.06 -19.20 5.90
C TRP A 263 13.39 -18.57 7.13
N PRO A 264 14.17 -18.07 8.10
CA PRO A 264 13.61 -17.32 9.22
C PRO A 264 13.09 -15.97 8.74
N GLY A 265 12.08 -15.45 9.43
CA GLY A 265 11.52 -14.14 9.16
C GLY A 265 10.58 -14.08 7.96
N THR A 266 10.37 -12.88 7.46
CA THR A 266 9.46 -12.57 6.35
C THR A 266 10.20 -12.69 5.01
N THR A 267 9.52 -13.26 4.00
CA THR A 267 10.07 -13.38 2.64
C THR A 267 9.15 -12.72 1.62
N ALA A 268 9.70 -11.88 0.75
CA ALA A 268 8.96 -11.31 -0.36
C ALA A 268 9.47 -11.79 -1.72
N PHE A 269 8.56 -12.23 -2.58
CA PHE A 269 8.77 -12.35 -4.01
C PHE A 269 8.40 -11.03 -4.67
N LEU A 270 9.40 -10.29 -5.14
CA LEU A 270 9.24 -8.97 -5.73
C LEU A 270 9.26 -9.08 -7.26
N CYS A 271 8.13 -8.73 -7.84
CA CYS A 271 7.88 -8.82 -9.28
C CYS A 271 7.84 -7.43 -9.91
N ARG A 272 8.19 -7.32 -11.20
CA ARG A 272 8.07 -6.05 -11.93
C ARG A 272 6.60 -5.70 -12.18
N THR A 273 5.82 -6.66 -12.66
CA THR A 273 4.41 -6.46 -13.05
C THR A 273 3.43 -7.22 -12.16
N ASN A 274 2.17 -6.78 -12.13
CA ASN A 274 1.10 -7.53 -11.48
C ASN A 274 0.87 -8.90 -12.12
N GLY A 275 1.11 -9.03 -13.42
CA GLY A 275 1.00 -10.29 -14.15
C GLY A 275 2.02 -11.32 -13.64
N ASP A 276 3.27 -10.89 -13.46
CA ASP A 276 4.33 -11.73 -12.90
C ASP A 276 3.98 -12.19 -11.48
N ALA A 277 3.43 -11.29 -10.66
CA ALA A 277 2.98 -11.62 -9.32
C ALA A 277 1.85 -12.67 -9.32
N LEU A 278 0.93 -12.64 -10.29
CA LEU A 278 -0.09 -13.67 -10.47
C LEU A 278 0.52 -15.02 -10.84
N VAL A 279 1.51 -15.05 -11.74
CA VAL A 279 2.21 -16.28 -12.13
C VAL A 279 2.97 -16.87 -10.95
N VAL A 280 3.73 -16.06 -10.22
CA VAL A 280 4.46 -16.49 -9.01
C VAL A 280 3.52 -17.04 -7.95
N ALA A 281 2.41 -16.35 -7.65
CA ALA A 281 1.41 -16.83 -6.71
C ALA A 281 0.80 -18.17 -7.16
N GLY A 282 0.59 -18.35 -8.47
CA GLY A 282 0.18 -19.62 -9.07
C GLY A 282 1.18 -20.75 -8.80
N VAL A 283 2.46 -20.53 -9.10
CA VAL A 283 3.54 -21.52 -8.89
C VAL A 283 3.68 -21.89 -7.41
N LEU A 284 3.71 -20.91 -6.51
CA LEU A 284 3.80 -21.16 -5.06
C LEU A 284 2.61 -22.00 -4.57
N ARG A 285 1.40 -21.72 -5.08
CA ARG A 285 0.20 -22.48 -4.74
C ARG A 285 0.24 -23.92 -5.25
N GLU A 286 0.75 -24.13 -6.45
CA GLU A 286 0.93 -25.48 -7.00
C GLU A 286 1.88 -26.34 -6.16
N LEU A 287 2.88 -25.68 -5.55
CA LEU A 287 3.86 -26.27 -4.64
C LEU A 287 3.44 -26.26 -3.17
N GLU A 288 2.18 -25.89 -2.88
CA GLU A 288 1.60 -25.84 -1.53
C GLU A 288 2.36 -24.91 -0.56
N VAL A 289 3.01 -23.87 -1.09
CA VAL A 289 3.64 -22.81 -0.29
C VAL A 289 2.61 -21.74 0.01
N THR A 290 2.26 -21.58 1.29
CA THR A 290 1.32 -20.53 1.74
C THR A 290 1.94 -19.15 1.57
N ALA A 291 1.54 -18.44 0.51
CA ALA A 291 1.97 -17.08 0.22
C ALA A 291 0.76 -16.15 0.05
N ARG A 292 0.87 -14.91 0.56
CA ARG A 292 -0.13 -13.87 0.36
C ARG A 292 0.24 -13.03 -0.85
N LEU A 293 -0.58 -13.06 -1.90
CA LEU A 293 -0.48 -12.07 -2.98
C LEU A 293 -1.05 -10.75 -2.46
N ARG A 294 -0.36 -9.63 -2.68
CA ARG A 294 -0.90 -8.34 -2.28
C ARG A 294 -1.92 -7.82 -3.28
N PRO A 295 -3.12 -7.43 -2.80
CA PRO A 295 -4.25 -7.11 -3.66
C PRO A 295 -3.97 -5.93 -4.58
N LEU A 296 -4.76 -5.84 -5.66
CA LEU A 296 -4.66 -4.76 -6.63
C LEU A 296 -5.13 -3.40 -6.06
N VAL A 297 -6.07 -3.46 -5.11
CA VAL A 297 -6.73 -2.29 -4.51
C VAL A 297 -6.05 -1.93 -3.19
N GLU A 298 -5.78 -0.65 -2.98
CA GLU A 298 -5.12 -0.10 -1.77
C GLU A 298 -5.99 -0.12 -0.49
N LYS A 299 -7.09 -0.88 -0.45
CA LYS A 299 -7.79 -1.09 0.82
C LYS A 299 -6.93 -2.03 1.66
N GLN A 300 -6.40 -1.49 2.77
CA GLN A 300 -5.64 -2.30 3.72
C GLN A 300 -6.55 -3.46 4.19
N PRO A 301 -6.14 -4.73 3.98
CA PRO A 301 -6.94 -5.86 4.45
C PRO A 301 -7.10 -5.75 5.97
N LEU A 302 -8.27 -6.07 6.52
CA LEU A 302 -8.52 -6.01 7.96
C LEU A 302 -8.25 -7.40 8.59
N GLU A 303 -7.64 -7.44 9.77
CA GLU A 303 -7.36 -8.69 10.48
C GLU A 303 -8.64 -9.50 10.74
N THR A 304 -8.55 -10.83 10.65
CA THR A 304 -9.70 -11.73 10.76
C THR A 304 -10.33 -11.77 12.15
N TRP A 305 -9.56 -11.44 13.18
CA TRP A 305 -10.09 -11.38 14.54
C TRP A 305 -11.17 -10.30 14.70
N VAL A 306 -11.20 -9.27 13.83
CA VAL A 306 -12.26 -8.25 13.87
C VAL A 306 -13.62 -8.86 13.56
N ALA A 307 -13.72 -9.66 12.49
CA ALA A 307 -14.93 -10.43 12.17
C ALA A 307 -15.30 -11.37 13.32
N ARG A 308 -14.32 -12.09 13.88
CA ARG A 308 -14.54 -13.00 15.01
C ARG A 308 -15.09 -12.26 16.24
N ALA A 309 -14.55 -11.09 16.56
CA ALA A 309 -14.98 -10.27 17.68
C ALA A 309 -16.46 -9.94 17.58
N VAL A 310 -16.95 -9.58 16.38
CA VAL A 310 -18.34 -9.12 16.16
C VAL A 310 -19.28 -10.19 15.62
N SER A 311 -18.80 -11.42 15.43
CA SER A 311 -19.55 -12.55 14.86
C SER A 311 -20.91 -12.78 15.56
N GLY A 312 -21.98 -12.99 14.80
CA GLY A 312 -23.32 -13.22 15.36
C GLY A 312 -23.98 -12.02 16.07
N SER A 313 -23.34 -10.85 16.14
CA SER A 313 -23.92 -9.63 16.71
C SER A 313 -24.50 -8.73 15.62
N THR A 314 -25.76 -8.29 15.78
CA THR A 314 -26.50 -7.57 14.71
C THR A 314 -26.68 -6.07 14.94
N THR A 315 -26.58 -5.61 16.18
CA THR A 315 -26.83 -4.20 16.56
C THR A 315 -25.68 -3.66 17.41
N SER A 316 -25.36 -4.35 18.50
CA SER A 316 -24.24 -4.00 19.38
C SER A 316 -23.63 -5.24 20.02
N ILE A 317 -22.39 -5.09 20.51
CA ILE A 317 -21.70 -6.11 21.29
C ILE A 317 -21.02 -5.48 22.51
N THR A 318 -21.03 -6.19 23.65
CA THR A 318 -20.43 -5.69 24.89
C THR A 318 -18.92 -5.91 24.94
N LYS A 319 -18.23 -5.15 25.80
CA LYS A 319 -16.80 -5.34 26.08
C LYS A 319 -16.48 -6.77 26.51
N THR A 320 -17.28 -7.32 27.43
CA THR A 320 -17.10 -8.66 27.97
C THR A 320 -17.18 -9.70 26.86
N ASP A 321 -18.21 -9.64 26.01
CA ASP A 321 -18.37 -10.59 24.91
C ASP A 321 -17.20 -10.52 23.92
N VAL A 322 -16.71 -9.32 23.60
CA VAL A 322 -15.54 -9.16 22.72
C VAL A 322 -14.29 -9.79 23.33
N ILE A 323 -14.01 -9.51 24.62
CA ILE A 323 -12.83 -10.06 25.30
C ILE A 323 -12.92 -11.59 25.36
N ASP A 324 -14.08 -12.14 25.70
CA ASP A 324 -14.30 -13.58 25.77
C ASP A 324 -14.05 -14.25 24.41
N ARG A 325 -14.52 -13.64 23.31
CA ARG A 325 -14.33 -14.16 21.95
C ARG A 325 -12.89 -14.08 21.44
N LEU A 326 -12.12 -13.12 21.96
CA LEU A 326 -10.74 -12.86 21.56
C LEU A 326 -9.70 -13.53 22.46
N THR A 327 -10.13 -14.03 23.62
CA THR A 327 -9.25 -14.77 24.54
C THR A 327 -8.68 -16.00 23.84
N GLY A 328 -7.35 -16.11 23.81
CA GLY A 328 -6.63 -17.19 23.12
C GLY A 328 -6.52 -17.02 21.60
N VAL A 329 -7.09 -15.97 21.01
CA VAL A 329 -6.99 -15.64 19.58
C VAL A 329 -5.95 -14.56 19.34
N VAL A 330 -5.95 -13.53 20.19
CA VAL A 330 -5.00 -12.41 20.16
C VAL A 330 -4.18 -12.39 21.44
N SER A 331 -3.01 -11.76 21.39
CA SER A 331 -2.12 -11.64 22.56
C SER A 331 -2.67 -10.71 23.64
N ASP A 332 -3.37 -9.63 23.26
CA ASP A 332 -3.96 -8.65 24.18
C ASP A 332 -5.41 -8.30 23.77
N PRO A 333 -6.42 -9.03 24.28
CA PRO A 333 -7.83 -8.75 24.00
C PRO A 333 -8.29 -7.35 24.42
N GLU A 334 -7.69 -6.77 25.47
CA GLU A 334 -8.01 -5.43 25.96
C GLU A 334 -7.49 -4.34 25.02
N ALA A 335 -6.31 -4.53 24.42
CA ALA A 335 -5.84 -3.67 23.32
C ALA A 335 -6.75 -3.77 22.10
N SER A 336 -7.13 -4.98 21.70
CA SER A 336 -8.06 -5.20 20.59
C SER A 336 -9.40 -4.50 20.80
N TRP A 337 -9.96 -4.57 22.01
CA TRP A 337 -11.17 -3.81 22.39
C TRP A 337 -10.97 -2.30 22.18
N ARG A 338 -9.88 -1.74 22.71
CA ARG A 338 -9.56 -0.30 22.56
C ARG A 338 -9.45 0.10 21.09
N LEU A 339 -8.86 -0.73 20.24
CA LEU A 339 -8.76 -0.48 18.80
C LEU A 339 -10.12 -0.48 18.11
N LEU A 340 -10.99 -1.46 18.38
CA LEU A 340 -12.34 -1.49 17.83
C LEU A 340 -13.15 -0.26 18.27
N LYS A 341 -13.04 0.12 19.54
CA LYS A 341 -13.75 1.27 20.10
C LYS A 341 -13.25 2.59 19.52
N ALA A 342 -11.94 2.73 19.32
CA ALA A 342 -11.34 3.88 18.67
C ALA A 342 -11.77 4.02 17.20
N THR A 343 -12.00 2.91 16.50
CA THR A 343 -12.52 2.90 15.12
C THR A 343 -14.00 3.29 15.06
N GLU A 344 -14.83 2.78 15.97
CA GLU A 344 -16.26 3.14 16.04
C GLU A 344 -16.48 4.63 16.39
N ARG A 345 -15.57 5.21 17.20
CA ARG A 345 -15.59 6.62 17.65
C ARG A 345 -16.83 7.03 18.44
N ASN A 346 -17.53 6.09 19.06
CA ASN A 346 -18.66 6.39 19.94
C ASN A 346 -18.24 6.37 21.42
N LEU A 347 -17.47 7.38 21.83
CA LEU A 347 -16.92 7.45 23.18
C LEU A 347 -17.97 7.72 24.28
N ARG A 348 -19.19 8.15 23.90
CA ARG A 348 -20.31 8.37 24.85
C ARG A 348 -20.81 7.08 25.50
N VAL A 349 -20.59 5.94 24.85
CA VAL A 349 -21.03 4.64 25.34
C VAL A 349 -19.81 3.72 25.43
N ALA A 350 -19.16 3.65 26.58
CA ALA A 350 -17.83 3.04 26.71
C ALA A 350 -17.84 1.49 26.77
N ASP A 351 -18.97 0.85 27.07
CA ASP A 351 -19.08 -0.58 27.39
C ASP A 351 -19.53 -1.47 26.23
N ARG A 352 -19.86 -0.88 25.07
CA ARG A 352 -20.37 -1.60 23.89
C ARG A 352 -19.91 -0.95 22.59
N ILE A 353 -19.92 -1.73 21.51
CA ILE A 353 -19.66 -1.26 20.15
C ILE A 353 -20.96 -1.31 19.34
N ASP A 354 -21.31 -0.21 18.67
CA ASP A 354 -22.32 -0.16 17.62
C ASP A 354 -21.78 -0.81 16.34
N ILE A 355 -22.38 -1.93 15.95
CA ILE A 355 -21.94 -2.72 14.79
C ILE A 355 -22.15 -1.96 13.49
N ALA A 356 -23.22 -1.17 13.36
CA ALA A 356 -23.50 -0.43 12.13
C ALA A 356 -22.45 0.67 11.90
N ARG A 357 -22.08 1.41 12.96
CA ARG A 357 -21.03 2.44 12.88
C ARG A 357 -19.66 1.84 12.60
N LEU A 358 -19.32 0.74 13.29
CA LEU A 358 -18.06 0.03 13.04
C LEU A 358 -18.00 -0.47 11.58
N THR A 359 -19.06 -1.11 11.10
CA THR A 359 -19.14 -1.63 9.72
C THR A 359 -19.01 -0.51 8.69
N MET A 360 -19.70 0.62 8.88
CA MET A 360 -19.59 1.79 8.01
C MET A 360 -18.16 2.33 7.96
N ARG A 361 -17.46 2.44 9.10
CA ARG A 361 -16.07 2.92 9.16
C ARG A 361 -15.11 1.97 8.45
N VAL A 362 -15.31 0.66 8.62
CA VAL A 362 -14.53 -0.36 7.91
C VAL A 362 -14.76 -0.30 6.40
N ASP A 363 -16.02 -0.16 5.95
CA ASP A 363 -16.36 -0.05 4.52
C ASP A 363 -15.66 1.15 3.85
N LEU A 364 -15.63 2.28 4.57
CA LEU A 364 -14.95 3.52 4.20
C LEU A 364 -13.41 3.44 4.33
N GLY A 365 -12.85 2.35 4.83
CA GLY A 365 -11.41 2.21 5.08
C GLY A 365 -10.87 3.12 6.20
N ASP A 366 -11.74 3.65 7.05
CA ASP A 366 -11.43 4.61 8.12
C ASP A 366 -11.17 3.87 9.44
N PHE A 367 -10.04 3.16 9.51
CA PHE A 367 -9.58 2.45 10.70
C PHE A 367 -8.05 2.57 10.88
N PRO A 368 -7.53 2.40 12.12
CA PRO A 368 -6.09 2.42 12.37
C PRO A 368 -5.38 1.24 11.70
N ALA A 369 -4.14 1.44 11.22
CA ALA A 369 -3.35 0.36 10.61
C ALA A 369 -3.08 -0.83 11.54
N ALA A 370 -3.18 -0.65 12.86
CA ALA A 370 -3.09 -1.73 13.83
C ALA A 370 -4.24 -2.76 13.73
N LEU A 371 -5.36 -2.41 13.09
CA LEU A 371 -6.41 -3.36 12.73
C LEU A 371 -6.15 -4.06 11.38
N GLY A 372 -5.20 -3.56 10.58
CA GLY A 372 -4.90 -4.10 9.27
C GLY A 372 -4.07 -5.37 9.33
N ALA A 373 -4.32 -6.29 8.41
CA ALA A 373 -3.64 -7.57 8.33
C ALA A 373 -2.16 -7.39 8.00
N GLY A 374 -1.30 -7.99 8.83
CA GLY A 374 0.14 -8.02 8.59
C GLY A 374 0.52 -8.80 7.31
N PRO A 375 1.69 -8.57 6.72
CA PRO A 375 2.22 -9.46 5.69
C PRO A 375 2.38 -10.87 6.28
N GLY A 376 1.90 -11.89 5.56
CA GLY A 376 2.16 -13.28 5.94
C GLY A 376 3.66 -13.60 5.89
N PRO A 377 4.09 -14.79 6.34
CA PRO A 377 5.51 -15.17 6.32
C PRO A 377 6.11 -15.13 4.90
N VAL A 378 5.29 -15.41 3.88
CA VAL A 378 5.65 -15.25 2.47
C VAL A 378 4.65 -14.31 1.80
N VAL A 379 5.18 -13.32 1.09
CA VAL A 379 4.42 -12.32 0.35
C VAL A 379 4.82 -12.32 -1.12
N VAL A 380 3.85 -12.19 -2.01
CA VAL A 380 4.08 -11.90 -3.43
C VAL A 380 3.58 -10.49 -3.70
N SER A 381 4.42 -9.64 -4.28
CA SER A 381 4.09 -8.23 -4.51
C SER A 381 4.83 -7.71 -5.72
N THR A 382 4.29 -6.67 -6.35
CA THR A 382 5.12 -5.84 -7.21
C THR A 382 6.08 -5.01 -6.39
N VAL A 383 7.20 -4.58 -6.99
CA VAL A 383 8.16 -3.65 -6.36
C VAL A 383 7.46 -2.36 -5.93
N HIS A 384 6.67 -1.77 -6.82
CA HIS A 384 5.89 -0.55 -6.57
C HIS A 384 5.09 -0.64 -5.29
N ARG A 385 4.32 -1.72 -5.13
CA ARG A 385 3.53 -1.91 -3.91
C ARG A 385 4.44 -2.14 -2.71
N ALA A 386 5.54 -2.87 -2.87
CA ALA A 386 6.46 -3.25 -1.78
C ALA A 386 7.28 -2.08 -1.25
N LYS A 387 7.23 -0.92 -1.90
CA LYS A 387 7.77 0.33 -1.38
C LYS A 387 7.18 0.64 0.01
N GLY A 388 8.02 1.14 0.91
CA GLY A 388 7.67 1.38 2.31
C GLY A 388 7.56 0.13 3.20
N LEU A 389 7.56 -1.08 2.61
CA LEU A 389 7.67 -2.33 3.37
C LEU A 389 9.12 -2.79 3.49
N GLU A 390 9.34 -3.72 4.41
CA GLU A 390 10.63 -4.30 4.73
C GLU A 390 10.47 -5.81 4.92
N PHE A 391 11.43 -6.58 4.43
CA PHE A 391 11.43 -8.04 4.52
C PHE A 391 12.79 -8.55 4.96
N ASP A 392 12.82 -9.61 5.75
CA ASP A 392 14.07 -10.25 6.15
C ASP A 392 14.76 -10.85 4.91
N ASN A 393 13.96 -11.46 4.02
CA ASN A 393 14.42 -12.07 2.78
C ASN A 393 13.67 -11.51 1.57
N VAL A 394 14.38 -11.29 0.46
CA VAL A 394 13.80 -10.88 -0.82
C VAL A 394 14.25 -11.85 -1.92
N VAL A 395 13.28 -12.30 -2.70
CA VAL A 395 13.47 -12.96 -3.98
C VAL A 395 13.12 -11.97 -5.08
N VAL A 396 14.11 -11.50 -5.82
CA VAL A 396 13.91 -10.69 -7.04
C VAL A 396 13.50 -11.62 -8.16
N VAL A 397 12.25 -11.52 -8.58
CA VAL A 397 11.70 -12.36 -9.65
C VAL A 397 12.04 -11.74 -10.99
N ASP A 398 12.59 -12.56 -11.87
CA ASP A 398 13.08 -12.17 -13.19
C ASP A 398 14.04 -10.95 -13.14
N PRO A 399 15.24 -11.11 -12.53
CA PRO A 399 16.21 -10.01 -12.43
C PRO A 399 16.56 -9.39 -13.79
N ASP A 400 16.62 -10.18 -14.86
CA ASP A 400 16.90 -9.66 -16.20
C ASP A 400 15.75 -8.77 -16.71
N GLY A 401 14.49 -9.15 -16.43
CA GLY A 401 13.33 -8.31 -16.71
C GLY A 401 13.29 -6.99 -15.91
N MET A 402 14.05 -6.87 -14.82
CA MET A 402 14.20 -5.59 -14.09
C MET A 402 15.15 -4.61 -14.81
N ARG A 403 15.96 -5.05 -15.78
CA ARG A 403 16.95 -4.23 -16.51
C ARG A 403 16.42 -3.47 -17.73
N GLU A 404 15.12 -3.54 -18.03
CA GLU A 404 14.56 -2.73 -19.14
C GLU A 404 14.79 -1.22 -18.88
N PRO A 405 14.77 -0.34 -19.91
CA PRO A 405 14.94 1.10 -19.75
C PRO A 405 14.03 1.68 -18.66
N ASP A 406 14.58 2.61 -17.87
CA ASP A 406 13.98 3.21 -16.66
C ASP A 406 13.77 2.24 -15.47
N GLY A 407 14.31 1.01 -15.56
CA GLY A 407 14.19 -0.03 -14.54
C GLY A 407 15.09 0.14 -13.31
N SER A 408 16.10 1.01 -13.34
CA SER A 408 17.10 1.11 -12.26
C SER A 408 16.50 1.53 -10.92
N SER A 409 15.53 2.45 -10.90
CA SER A 409 14.80 2.79 -9.66
C SER A 409 13.98 1.61 -9.14
N VAL A 410 13.36 0.84 -10.05
CA VAL A 410 12.61 -0.37 -9.70
C VAL A 410 13.55 -1.44 -9.12
N ALA A 411 14.66 -1.72 -9.79
CA ALA A 411 15.68 -2.63 -9.31
C ALA A 411 16.24 -2.19 -7.96
N TYR A 412 16.64 -0.92 -7.82
CA TYR A 412 17.14 -0.36 -6.58
C TYR A 412 16.14 -0.50 -5.42
N VAL A 413 14.87 -0.18 -5.65
CA VAL A 413 13.83 -0.38 -4.62
C VAL A 413 13.72 -1.86 -4.25
N ALA A 414 13.70 -2.77 -5.23
CA ALA A 414 13.60 -4.20 -5.00
C ALA A 414 14.76 -4.74 -4.16
N LEU A 415 16.00 -4.42 -4.54
CA LEU A 415 17.21 -4.86 -3.87
C LEU A 415 17.29 -4.30 -2.43
N THR A 416 16.87 -3.04 -2.22
CA THR A 416 16.90 -2.37 -0.90
C THR A 416 15.75 -2.75 0.04
N ARG A 417 14.83 -3.62 -0.38
CA ARG A 417 13.79 -4.17 0.51
C ARG A 417 14.32 -5.27 1.44
N ALA A 418 15.44 -5.89 1.10
CA ALA A 418 16.03 -6.98 1.89
C ALA A 418 16.76 -6.44 3.12
N ARG A 419 16.53 -7.07 4.28
CA ARG A 419 17.36 -6.85 5.47
C ARG A 419 18.53 -7.83 5.55
N ASP A 420 18.31 -9.11 5.22
CA ASP A 420 19.32 -10.16 5.32
C ASP A 420 19.64 -10.81 3.99
N ARG A 421 18.65 -11.37 3.32
CA ARG A 421 18.88 -12.26 2.18
C ARG A 421 18.32 -11.65 0.92
N LEU A 422 19.14 -11.66 -0.12
CA LEU A 422 18.78 -11.22 -1.45
C LEU A 422 19.15 -12.31 -2.46
N VAL A 423 18.17 -12.82 -3.18
CA VAL A 423 18.38 -13.84 -4.22
C VAL A 423 17.54 -13.54 -5.45
N GLY A 424 17.93 -14.09 -6.60
CA GLY A 424 17.19 -14.02 -7.85
C GLY A 424 16.43 -15.30 -8.11
N ALA A 425 15.35 -15.22 -8.87
CA ALA A 425 14.67 -16.39 -9.42
C ALA A 425 14.11 -16.07 -10.81
N GLY A 426 14.36 -16.95 -11.79
CA GLY A 426 13.74 -16.89 -13.11
C GLY A 426 12.23 -17.10 -13.05
N LEU A 427 11.50 -16.55 -14.03
CA LEU A 427 10.05 -16.68 -14.14
C LEU A 427 9.64 -17.25 -15.50
N ASP A 428 9.12 -18.47 -15.49
CA ASP A 428 8.52 -19.08 -16.66
C ASP A 428 7.08 -18.61 -16.85
N ARG A 429 6.90 -17.64 -17.75
CA ARG A 429 5.58 -17.10 -18.08
C ARG A 429 4.81 -18.04 -19.02
N PRO A 430 3.48 -18.15 -18.87
CA PRO A 430 2.66 -18.86 -19.86
C PRO A 430 2.82 -18.26 -21.27
N ARG A 431 2.80 -19.11 -22.31
CA ARG A 431 2.79 -18.62 -23.70
C ARG A 431 1.55 -17.77 -23.95
N PHE A 432 1.71 -16.68 -24.71
CA PHE A 432 0.65 -15.70 -25.00
C PHE A 432 0.10 -14.96 -23.77
N PHE A 433 0.86 -14.93 -22.67
CA PHE A 433 0.52 -14.14 -21.49
C PHE A 433 0.72 -12.65 -21.73
N HIS A 434 -0.33 -11.84 -21.55
CA HIS A 434 -0.26 -10.39 -21.74
C HIS A 434 -1.37 -9.67 -20.96
N TYR A 435 -1.19 -8.36 -20.77
CA TYR A 435 -2.24 -7.49 -20.25
C TYR A 435 -3.16 -7.04 -21.39
N ASP A 436 -4.44 -7.38 -21.29
CA ASP A 436 -5.45 -6.99 -22.26
C ASP A 436 -6.09 -5.65 -21.86
N LYS A 437 -5.78 -4.59 -22.61
CA LYS A 437 -6.28 -3.23 -22.32
C LYS A 437 -7.80 -3.11 -22.44
N THR A 438 -8.46 -3.97 -23.23
CA THR A 438 -9.91 -3.90 -23.43
C THR A 438 -10.71 -4.43 -22.24
N THR A 439 -10.21 -5.47 -21.58
CA THR A 439 -10.82 -6.03 -20.37
C THR A 439 -10.20 -5.48 -19.10
N GLY A 440 -9.02 -4.86 -19.20
CA GLY A 440 -8.24 -4.42 -18.04
C GLY A 440 -7.80 -5.60 -17.18
N ARG A 441 -7.51 -6.76 -17.78
CA ARG A 441 -7.14 -8.01 -17.12
C ARG A 441 -5.89 -8.61 -17.74
N TRP A 442 -5.12 -9.35 -16.93
CA TRP A 442 -4.10 -10.26 -17.45
C TRP A 442 -4.76 -11.51 -18.05
N ILE A 443 -4.31 -11.93 -19.23
CA ILE A 443 -4.88 -13.08 -19.93
C ILE A 443 -3.79 -13.98 -20.52
N VAL A 444 -4.11 -15.26 -20.66
CA VAL A 444 -3.38 -16.20 -21.51
C VAL A 444 -4.20 -16.38 -22.76
N GLY A 445 -3.72 -15.83 -23.87
CA GLY A 445 -4.40 -15.90 -25.16
C GLY A 445 -4.09 -17.17 -25.94
N GLY A 446 -4.25 -17.10 -27.26
CA GLY A 446 -3.75 -18.09 -28.20
C GLY A 446 -3.36 -17.46 -29.52
N HIS A 447 -3.11 -18.29 -30.54
CA HIS A 447 -2.77 -17.85 -31.89
C HIS A 447 -3.82 -16.95 -32.58
N GLN A 448 -5.07 -16.97 -32.12
CA GLN A 448 -6.17 -16.17 -32.66
C GLN A 448 -6.63 -15.18 -31.58
N ARG A 449 -7.03 -13.97 -31.98
CA ARG A 449 -7.34 -12.89 -31.04
C ARG A 449 -8.45 -13.24 -30.05
N TRP A 450 -9.46 -14.02 -30.44
CA TRP A 450 -10.58 -14.44 -29.58
C TRP A 450 -10.23 -15.60 -28.63
N MET A 451 -9.17 -16.37 -28.90
CA MET A 451 -8.79 -17.49 -28.05
C MET A 451 -8.30 -16.98 -26.71
N THR A 452 -8.97 -17.40 -25.65
CA THR A 452 -8.59 -17.13 -24.26
C THR A 452 -8.51 -18.45 -23.52
N ALA A 453 -7.32 -18.82 -23.07
CA ALA A 453 -7.06 -20.02 -22.28
C ALA A 453 -7.17 -19.74 -20.78
N ALA A 454 -6.79 -18.53 -20.33
CA ALA A 454 -6.98 -18.12 -18.95
C ALA A 454 -7.20 -16.61 -18.83
N ILE A 455 -7.85 -16.18 -17.75
CA ILE A 455 -8.16 -14.78 -17.44
C ILE A 455 -7.95 -14.48 -15.95
N GLU A 456 -7.44 -13.32 -15.62
CA GLU A 456 -7.31 -12.84 -14.24
C GLU A 456 -8.69 -12.73 -13.57
N LEU A 457 -8.85 -13.44 -12.45
CA LEU A 457 -9.97 -13.32 -11.52
C LEU A 457 -9.50 -12.47 -10.33
N ARG A 458 -10.27 -11.43 -9.98
CA ARG A 458 -10.01 -10.54 -8.84
C ARG A 458 -10.98 -10.82 -7.68
N PRO A 459 -10.67 -10.36 -6.45
CA PRO A 459 -11.58 -10.53 -5.32
C PRO A 459 -12.97 -9.92 -5.57
N ASP A 460 -13.04 -8.74 -6.19
CA ASP A 460 -14.29 -8.05 -6.52
C ASP A 460 -15.11 -8.74 -7.62
N ASP A 461 -14.51 -9.71 -8.32
CA ASP A 461 -15.22 -10.52 -9.33
C ASP A 461 -16.07 -11.64 -8.66
N ILE A 462 -16.03 -11.76 -7.32
CA ILE A 462 -16.73 -12.82 -6.57
C ILE A 462 -17.66 -12.22 -5.51
N ALA A 463 -18.93 -12.59 -5.57
CA ALA A 463 -19.90 -12.38 -4.51
C ALA A 463 -19.84 -13.57 -3.53
N ILE A 464 -19.28 -13.30 -2.35
CA ILE A 464 -19.11 -14.30 -1.29
C ILE A 464 -20.43 -14.55 -0.56
N ASP A 465 -20.76 -15.81 -0.31
CA ASP A 465 -21.95 -16.18 0.46
C ASP A 465 -21.78 -15.73 1.94
N PRO A 466 -22.80 -15.12 2.57
CA PRO A 466 -22.68 -14.50 3.89
C PRO A 466 -22.52 -15.49 5.05
N ASP A 467 -22.82 -16.77 4.80
CA ASP A 467 -22.88 -17.84 5.82
C ASP A 467 -21.58 -18.67 5.90
N ILE A 468 -20.45 -18.11 5.42
CA ILE A 468 -19.16 -18.81 5.41
C ILE A 468 -18.42 -18.54 6.70
N GLU A 469 -18.01 -19.62 7.36
CA GLU A 469 -17.22 -19.55 8.58
C GLU A 469 -15.72 -19.47 8.27
N ALA A 470 -15.00 -18.67 9.05
CA ALA A 470 -13.59 -18.33 8.79
C ALA A 470 -12.64 -19.53 8.86
N ASP A 471 -12.93 -20.45 9.77
CA ASP A 471 -12.16 -21.66 10.07
C ASP A 471 -12.27 -22.73 8.98
N GLU A 472 -13.26 -22.61 8.09
CA GLU A 472 -13.48 -23.49 6.95
C GLU A 472 -12.64 -23.08 5.73
N ILE A 473 -12.00 -21.91 5.78
CA ILE A 473 -11.24 -21.35 4.67
C ILE A 473 -9.75 -21.65 4.86
N VAL A 474 -9.19 -22.42 3.93
CA VAL A 474 -7.75 -22.72 3.91
C VAL A 474 -7.01 -21.68 3.07
N ILE A 475 -6.16 -20.87 3.69
CA ILE A 475 -5.26 -19.93 2.99
C ILE A 475 -4.29 -20.72 2.12
N GLY A 476 -4.12 -20.32 0.86
CA GLY A 476 -3.39 -21.06 -0.16
C GLY A 476 -4.21 -22.20 -0.79
N GLY A 477 -5.43 -22.46 -0.29
CA GLY A 477 -6.33 -23.47 -0.82
C GLY A 477 -6.69 -23.19 -2.28
N ARG A 478 -6.78 -24.25 -3.08
CA ARG A 478 -7.21 -24.16 -4.48
C ARG A 478 -8.70 -23.85 -4.55
N VAL A 479 -9.08 -23.08 -5.57
CA VAL A 479 -10.46 -22.71 -5.85
C VAL A 479 -10.81 -23.13 -7.28
N ALA A 480 -12.01 -23.64 -7.47
CA ALA A 480 -12.60 -23.91 -8.77
C ALA A 480 -13.93 -23.15 -8.88
N ALA A 481 -14.29 -22.72 -10.09
CA ALA A 481 -15.57 -22.10 -10.37
C ALA A 481 -16.31 -22.93 -11.42
N ALA A 482 -17.40 -23.58 -11.02
CA ALA A 482 -18.19 -24.45 -11.87
C ALA A 482 -19.35 -23.66 -12.51
N PHE A 483 -19.60 -23.85 -13.80
CA PHE A 483 -20.62 -23.09 -14.52
C PHE A 483 -22.02 -23.32 -13.95
N ASP A 484 -22.65 -22.25 -13.43
CA ASP A 484 -23.98 -22.29 -12.84
C ASP A 484 -25.04 -21.94 -13.88
N ARG A 485 -25.64 -22.97 -14.48
CA ARG A 485 -26.72 -22.81 -15.47
C ARG A 485 -27.97 -22.09 -14.95
N ARG A 486 -28.22 -22.10 -13.64
CA ARG A 486 -29.44 -21.50 -13.05
C ARG A 486 -29.28 -19.99 -12.88
N SER A 487 -28.08 -19.56 -12.48
CA SER A 487 -27.74 -18.15 -12.29
C SER A 487 -27.27 -17.46 -13.56
N SER A 488 -26.95 -18.23 -14.61
CA SER A 488 -26.46 -17.72 -15.90
C SER A 488 -27.59 -17.36 -16.88
N THR A 489 -27.32 -16.36 -17.73
CA THR A 489 -28.11 -16.11 -18.94
C THR A 489 -27.36 -16.57 -20.19
N LEU A 490 -28.02 -16.56 -21.36
CA LEU A 490 -27.36 -16.91 -22.64
C LEU A 490 -26.12 -16.05 -22.95
N GLY A 491 -26.09 -14.80 -22.50
CA GLY A 491 -25.00 -13.85 -22.75
C GLY A 491 -24.10 -13.54 -21.56
N VAL A 492 -24.50 -13.94 -20.34
CA VAL A 492 -23.78 -13.61 -19.10
C VAL A 492 -23.62 -14.87 -18.26
N PRO A 493 -22.47 -15.56 -18.35
CA PRO A 493 -22.17 -16.70 -17.50
C PRO A 493 -21.92 -16.29 -16.05
N VAL A 494 -22.36 -17.15 -15.14
CA VAL A 494 -22.07 -17.10 -13.71
C VAL A 494 -21.51 -18.45 -13.31
N TRP A 495 -20.45 -18.45 -12.52
CA TRP A 495 -19.84 -19.66 -11.97
C TRP A 495 -20.05 -19.72 -10.46
N GLU A 496 -20.43 -20.89 -9.95
CA GLU A 496 -20.40 -21.21 -8.54
C GLU A 496 -18.94 -21.43 -8.11
N VAL A 497 -18.45 -20.61 -7.19
CA VAL A 497 -17.09 -20.66 -6.68
C VAL A 497 -17.03 -21.63 -5.51
N ARG A 498 -16.11 -22.58 -5.55
CA ARG A 498 -15.92 -23.63 -4.55
C ARG A 498 -14.46 -23.74 -4.13
N SER A 499 -14.22 -23.99 -2.84
CA SER A 499 -12.93 -24.51 -2.37
C SER A 499 -13.15 -25.90 -1.80
N ALA A 500 -12.34 -26.86 -2.26
CA ALA A 500 -12.62 -28.27 -2.11
C ALA A 500 -14.07 -28.60 -2.55
N GLU A 501 -14.88 -29.21 -1.70
CA GLU A 501 -16.28 -29.53 -1.99
C GLU A 501 -17.26 -28.44 -1.58
N ARG A 502 -16.80 -27.37 -0.92
CA ARG A 502 -17.68 -26.36 -0.31
C ARG A 502 -17.88 -25.15 -1.21
N ARG A 503 -19.13 -24.71 -1.31
CA ARG A 503 -19.51 -23.48 -1.99
C ARG A 503 -19.10 -22.26 -1.17
N ILE A 504 -18.41 -21.33 -1.82
CA ILE A 504 -17.95 -20.06 -1.25
C ILE A 504 -18.75 -18.86 -1.80
N GLY A 505 -19.39 -19.02 -2.95
CA GLY A 505 -20.14 -17.93 -3.55
C GLY A 505 -20.29 -18.12 -5.04
N HIS A 506 -20.40 -17.02 -5.75
CA HIS A 506 -20.53 -17.01 -7.21
C HIS A 506 -19.80 -15.82 -7.82
N THR A 507 -19.37 -15.95 -9.07
CA THR A 507 -18.83 -14.80 -9.81
C THR A 507 -19.89 -13.75 -10.05
N THR A 508 -19.52 -12.47 -10.05
CA THR A 508 -20.46 -11.38 -10.31
C THR A 508 -20.91 -11.35 -11.78
N PRO A 509 -22.10 -10.82 -12.09
CA PRO A 509 -22.54 -10.63 -13.48
C PRO A 509 -21.57 -9.78 -14.31
N ALA A 510 -20.95 -8.77 -13.69
CA ALA A 510 -19.97 -7.90 -14.35
C ALA A 510 -18.74 -8.70 -14.85
N PHE A 511 -18.27 -9.67 -14.07
CA PHE A 511 -17.22 -10.59 -14.52
C PHE A 511 -17.71 -11.48 -15.66
N GLY A 512 -18.94 -12.00 -15.58
CA GLY A 512 -19.56 -12.78 -16.64
C GLY A 512 -19.63 -12.04 -17.98
N GLU A 513 -20.09 -10.78 -17.97
CA GLU A 513 -20.12 -9.92 -19.15
C GLU A 513 -18.72 -9.65 -19.73
N LEU A 514 -17.73 -9.46 -18.86
CA LEU A 514 -16.34 -9.28 -19.25
C LEU A 514 -15.82 -10.51 -20.00
N VAL A 515 -16.05 -11.71 -19.46
CA VAL A 515 -15.68 -12.97 -20.11
C VAL A 515 -16.43 -13.13 -21.44
N ALA A 516 -17.74 -12.85 -21.46
CA ALA A 516 -18.55 -13.01 -22.66
C ALA A 516 -18.13 -12.09 -23.82
N ARG A 517 -17.74 -10.85 -23.52
CA ARG A 517 -17.19 -9.92 -24.52
C ARG A 517 -15.88 -10.43 -25.12
N ARG A 518 -15.06 -11.14 -24.34
CA ARG A 518 -13.71 -11.54 -24.77
C ARG A 518 -13.68 -12.85 -25.54
N VAL A 519 -14.45 -13.86 -25.11
CA VAL A 519 -14.39 -15.24 -25.60
C VAL A 519 -15.15 -15.44 -26.92
N GLU A 520 -15.88 -14.42 -27.41
CA GLU A 520 -16.84 -14.48 -28.53
C GLU A 520 -17.92 -15.55 -28.33
N ALA A 521 -19.18 -15.13 -28.22
CA ALA A 521 -20.36 -16.00 -28.04
C ALA A 521 -20.53 -17.09 -29.15
N GLY A 522 -19.74 -17.05 -30.23
CA GLY A 522 -19.82 -17.96 -31.37
C GLY A 522 -19.11 -19.32 -31.22
N THR A 523 -18.08 -19.44 -30.37
CA THR A 523 -17.24 -20.66 -30.26
C THR A 523 -17.50 -21.48 -29.00
N VAL A 524 -18.11 -20.88 -27.97
CA VAL A 524 -18.36 -21.52 -26.67
C VAL A 524 -19.83 -21.45 -26.25
N GLY A 525 -20.60 -20.47 -26.74
CA GLY A 525 -21.98 -20.22 -26.30
C GLY A 525 -23.10 -20.96 -27.01
N SER A 526 -22.85 -21.70 -28.10
CA SER A 526 -23.93 -22.05 -29.04
C SER A 526 -24.46 -23.50 -29.01
N ARG A 527 -24.04 -24.36 -28.07
CA ARG A 527 -24.73 -25.66 -27.85
C ARG A 527 -24.47 -26.39 -26.51
N TRP A 528 -23.37 -26.10 -25.79
CA TRP A 528 -22.90 -26.94 -24.66
C TRP A 528 -22.78 -26.23 -23.30
N GLY A 529 -22.89 -24.90 -23.25
CA GLY A 529 -22.71 -24.10 -22.04
C GLY A 529 -21.29 -23.50 -21.96
N TRP A 530 -21.03 -22.73 -20.90
CA TRP A 530 -19.70 -22.14 -20.67
C TRP A 530 -18.78 -23.14 -19.94
N PRO A 531 -17.47 -23.14 -20.23
CA PRO A 531 -16.48 -23.99 -19.55
C PRO A 531 -16.34 -23.63 -18.08
N ASP A 532 -15.98 -24.62 -17.26
CA ASP A 532 -15.59 -24.39 -15.87
C ASP A 532 -14.25 -23.63 -15.81
N LEU A 533 -14.03 -22.93 -14.69
CA LEU A 533 -12.80 -22.21 -14.42
C LEU A 533 -12.03 -22.92 -13.31
N ALA A 534 -10.76 -23.22 -13.54
CA ALA A 534 -9.88 -23.78 -12.51
C ALA A 534 -8.42 -23.45 -12.81
N GLY A 535 -7.50 -23.89 -11.93
CA GLY A 535 -6.06 -23.67 -12.11
C GLY A 535 -5.67 -22.21 -11.84
N GLY A 536 -4.55 -21.99 -11.17
CA GLY A 536 -4.03 -20.65 -10.87
C GLY A 536 -4.87 -19.77 -9.92
N ILE A 537 -6.13 -20.11 -9.63
CA ILE A 537 -7.02 -19.44 -8.67
C ILE A 537 -6.89 -20.09 -7.29
N GLY A 538 -6.86 -19.28 -6.23
CA GLY A 538 -7.00 -19.80 -4.88
C GLY A 538 -7.27 -18.73 -3.85
N VAL A 539 -7.42 -19.17 -2.61
CA VAL A 539 -7.58 -18.28 -1.46
C VAL A 539 -6.22 -17.67 -1.11
N GLU A 540 -6.08 -16.37 -1.23
CA GLU A 540 -4.85 -15.63 -0.90
C GLU A 540 -4.74 -15.31 0.59
N GLY A 541 -5.89 -15.21 1.24
CA GLY A 541 -6.00 -14.86 2.64
C GLY A 541 -7.45 -14.88 3.07
N VAL A 542 -7.65 -14.75 4.36
CA VAL A 542 -8.94 -14.42 4.95
C VAL A 542 -8.77 -13.05 5.57
N VAL A 543 -9.72 -12.17 5.31
CA VAL A 543 -9.73 -10.80 5.84
C VAL A 543 -11.09 -10.53 6.44
N THR A 544 -11.18 -9.55 7.33
CA THR A 544 -12.50 -9.04 7.70
C THR A 544 -13.00 -8.14 6.58
N GLY A 545 -14.14 -8.49 6.00
CA GLY A 545 -14.80 -7.75 4.92
C GLY A 545 -16.25 -7.41 5.28
N VAL A 546 -16.83 -6.47 4.54
CA VAL A 546 -18.25 -6.15 4.64
C VAL A 546 -19.01 -7.07 3.71
N VAL A 547 -19.87 -7.93 4.27
CA VAL A 547 -20.82 -8.76 3.52
C VAL A 547 -22.22 -8.18 3.68
N ARG A 548 -23.10 -8.45 2.73
CA ARG A 548 -24.51 -8.08 2.83
C ARG A 548 -25.33 -9.34 3.02
N ASP A 549 -26.18 -9.35 4.04
CA ASP A 549 -27.13 -10.43 4.23
C ASP A 549 -28.20 -10.44 3.12
N ARG A 550 -29.10 -11.43 3.12
CA ARG A 550 -30.19 -11.55 2.13
C ARG A 550 -31.16 -10.37 2.14
N ALA A 551 -31.18 -9.57 3.22
CA ALA A 551 -31.97 -8.34 3.33
C ALA A 551 -31.18 -7.08 2.89
N GLY A 552 -29.92 -7.24 2.44
CA GLY A 552 -29.06 -6.17 1.98
C GLY A 552 -28.34 -5.41 3.11
N LYS A 553 -28.51 -5.83 4.37
CA LYS A 553 -27.89 -5.16 5.52
C LYS A 553 -26.40 -5.51 5.58
N PRO A 554 -25.50 -4.51 5.67
CA PRO A 554 -24.07 -4.76 5.77
C PRO A 554 -23.72 -5.31 7.16
N SER A 555 -22.84 -6.29 7.21
CA SER A 555 -22.22 -6.85 8.41
C SER A 555 -20.75 -7.15 8.16
N LEU A 556 -19.97 -7.24 9.23
CA LEU A 556 -18.58 -7.67 9.16
C LEU A 556 -18.51 -9.18 9.28
N ALA A 557 -17.83 -9.82 8.33
CA ALA A 557 -17.58 -11.26 8.31
C ALA A 557 -16.15 -11.55 7.89
N ALA A 558 -15.70 -12.77 8.15
CA ALA A 558 -14.44 -13.26 7.62
C ALA A 558 -14.67 -13.69 6.17
N VAL A 559 -13.95 -13.06 5.24
CA VAL A 559 -14.17 -13.21 3.80
C VAL A 559 -12.89 -13.76 3.17
N PRO A 560 -12.97 -14.85 2.39
CA PRO A 560 -11.83 -15.31 1.62
C PRO A 560 -11.52 -14.27 0.53
N THR A 561 -10.26 -13.85 0.45
CA THR A 561 -9.76 -13.10 -0.69
C THR A 561 -9.34 -14.10 -1.74
N ILE A 562 -10.03 -14.14 -2.87
CA ILE A 562 -9.78 -15.10 -3.95
C ILE A 562 -9.32 -14.33 -5.19
N SER A 563 -8.17 -14.73 -5.70
CA SER A 563 -7.72 -14.28 -7.01
C SER A 563 -6.71 -15.24 -7.63
N GLY A 564 -6.37 -14.95 -8.87
CA GLY A 564 -5.42 -15.71 -9.64
C GLY A 564 -5.75 -15.72 -11.11
N LEU A 565 -5.04 -16.56 -11.85
CA LEU A 565 -5.21 -16.71 -13.29
C LEU A 565 -6.14 -17.90 -13.57
N ALA A 566 -7.43 -17.63 -13.77
CA ALA A 566 -8.47 -18.63 -14.00
C ALA A 566 -8.36 -19.27 -15.38
N THR A 567 -8.05 -20.56 -15.43
CA THR A 567 -7.95 -21.33 -16.70
C THR A 567 -9.31 -21.91 -17.08
N PHE A 568 -9.68 -21.75 -18.35
CA PHE A 568 -10.89 -22.36 -18.91
C PHE A 568 -10.66 -23.87 -19.14
N LEU A 569 -11.41 -24.71 -18.41
CA LEU A 569 -11.39 -26.17 -18.57
C LEU A 569 -12.24 -26.56 -19.78
N ARG A 570 -11.67 -27.30 -20.73
CA ARG A 570 -12.36 -27.75 -21.94
C ARG A 570 -13.07 -29.07 -21.75
#